data_AF-A0A7R9XT78-F1
#
_entry.id   AF-A0A7R9XT78-F1
#
_cell.length_a   1.000
_cell.length_b   1.000
_cell.length_c   1.000
_cell.angle_alpha   90.00
_cell.angle_beta   90.00
_cell.angle_gamma   90.00
#
_symmetry.space_group_name_H-M   'P 1'
#
loop_
_entity.id
_entity.type
_entity.pdbx_description
1 polymer ?
#
loop_
_entity_poly.entity_id
_entity_poly.type
_entity_poly.pdbx_seq_one_letter_code
_entity_poly.pdbx_strand_id
1 'polypeptide(L)'
;TCSPSASNSRFGDPCGGTYKYLSTKYQCVPPSTSTSALACEGRPASMSCPSGQTVSVISASYGRHNAHTCPHSAVSNQNCHASNSLEKVKSQCDGRRSCSPHASHHTFGDPCGGTYKYLEAAYTCVSASASAGLGSGPLTTRVSWLQTFCLAVAAVGFALYGRADRRDAALRPAALRDARDYGARR
;
A
#
# COMPACT_ATOMS: atom_id res chain seq x y z
N THR A 1 3.96 0.47 -2.23
CA THR A 1 5.03 -0.54 -2.11
C THR A 1 6.35 0.17 -1.97
N CYS A 2 7.18 -0.22 -1.01
CA CYS A 2 8.56 0.28 -0.88
C CYS A 2 9.50 -0.93 -1.02
N SER A 3 10.56 -0.79 -1.80
CA SER A 3 11.53 -1.86 -2.06
C SER A 3 12.93 -1.35 -1.73
N PRO A 4 13.29 -1.25 -0.44
CA PRO A 4 14.59 -0.73 -0.03
C PRO A 4 15.70 -1.71 -0.42
N SER A 5 16.80 -1.19 -0.98
CA SER A 5 17.99 -1.98 -1.30
C SER A 5 18.92 -2.09 -0.09
N ALA A 6 19.16 -3.30 0.39
CA ALA A 6 20.12 -3.59 1.46
C ALA A 6 21.56 -3.32 0.99
N SER A 7 22.09 -2.12 1.28
CA SER A 7 23.37 -1.66 0.76
C SER A 7 24.12 -0.73 1.72
N ASN A 8 25.45 -0.82 1.70
CA ASN A 8 26.33 0.01 2.53
C ASN A 8 26.23 1.51 2.19
N SER A 9 25.95 1.84 0.94
CA SER A 9 25.71 3.22 0.50
C SER A 9 24.43 3.82 1.08
N ARG A 10 23.47 2.99 1.52
CA ARG A 10 22.22 3.44 2.14
C ARG A 10 22.25 3.42 3.67
N PHE A 11 22.90 2.41 4.25
CA PHE A 11 22.85 2.15 5.70
C PHE A 11 24.21 2.23 6.41
N GLY A 12 25.28 2.59 5.69
CA GLY A 12 26.66 2.48 6.17
C GLY A 12 27.15 1.03 6.20
N ASP A 13 28.44 0.83 6.47
CA ASP A 13 28.97 -0.52 6.75
C ASP A 13 29.09 -0.73 8.27
N PRO A 14 28.11 -1.39 8.92
CA PRO A 14 28.14 -1.65 10.35
C PRO A 14 29.17 -2.72 10.75
N CYS A 15 29.61 -3.55 9.81
CA CYS A 15 30.57 -4.62 10.06
C CYS A 15 31.32 -4.98 8.76
N GLY A 16 32.45 -4.28 8.57
CA GLY A 16 33.34 -4.47 7.42
C GLY A 16 33.79 -5.93 7.28
N GLY A 17 33.82 -6.43 6.04
CA GLY A 17 34.25 -7.80 5.73
C GLY A 17 33.24 -8.91 6.06
N THR A 18 32.05 -8.58 6.56
CA THR A 18 30.98 -9.57 6.84
C THR A 18 29.78 -9.38 5.90
N TYR A 19 29.13 -10.48 5.53
CA TYR A 19 27.84 -10.47 4.83
C TYR A 19 26.76 -9.87 5.73
N LYS A 20 25.95 -8.98 5.16
CA LYS A 20 24.93 -8.20 5.86
C LYS A 20 23.57 -8.45 5.25
N TYR A 21 22.54 -8.37 6.08
CA TYR A 21 21.16 -8.57 5.68
C TYR A 21 20.30 -7.46 6.28
N LEU A 22 19.24 -7.07 5.56
CA LEU A 22 18.25 -6.10 6.03
C LEU A 22 17.02 -6.88 6.53
N SER A 23 16.77 -6.82 7.83
CA SER A 23 15.57 -7.40 8.45
C SER A 23 14.60 -6.28 8.82
N THR A 24 13.42 -6.26 8.21
CA THR A 24 12.38 -5.26 8.44
C THR A 24 11.14 -5.90 9.06
N LYS A 25 10.74 -5.41 10.23
CA LYS A 25 9.39 -5.65 10.77
C LYS A 25 8.52 -4.46 10.40
N TYR A 26 7.32 -4.71 9.87
CA TYR A 26 6.36 -3.65 9.56
C TYR A 26 4.93 -4.15 9.77
N GLN A 27 4.02 -3.22 10.01
CA GLN A 27 2.60 -3.49 10.09
C GLN A 27 1.84 -2.52 9.19
N CYS A 28 0.89 -3.04 8.43
CA CYS A 28 -0.04 -2.21 7.66
C CYS A 28 -1.15 -1.73 8.60
N VAL A 29 -1.20 -0.43 8.88
CA VAL A 29 -2.28 0.19 9.64
C VAL A 29 -3.16 0.98 8.66
N PRO A 30 -4.45 0.63 8.53
CA PRO A 30 -5.35 1.43 7.71
C PRO A 30 -5.52 2.82 8.33
N PRO A 31 -5.63 3.88 7.51
CA PRO A 31 -5.84 5.22 8.05
C PRO A 31 -7.19 5.29 8.77
N SER A 32 -7.19 5.98 9.92
CA SER A 32 -8.32 6.08 10.86
C SER A 32 -9.58 6.72 10.27
N THR A 33 -9.48 7.41 9.14
CA THR A 33 -10.57 8.09 8.44
C THR A 33 -10.79 7.58 7.01
N SER A 34 -10.52 6.29 6.76
CA SER A 34 -10.83 5.68 5.46
C SER A 34 -12.29 5.25 5.35
N THR A 35 -12.88 5.52 4.19
CA THR A 35 -14.21 5.05 3.78
C THR A 35 -14.05 3.98 2.72
N SER A 36 -14.83 2.90 2.78
CA SER A 36 -14.86 1.86 1.77
C SER A 36 -16.00 2.09 0.77
N ALA A 37 -15.72 1.84 -0.50
CA ALA A 37 -16.69 1.81 -1.58
C ALA A 37 -16.64 0.44 -2.25
N LEU A 38 -17.81 -0.14 -2.51
CA LEU A 38 -17.95 -1.46 -3.08
C LEU A 38 -19.00 -1.47 -4.18
N ALA A 39 -18.68 -2.10 -5.31
CA ALA A 39 -19.62 -2.31 -6.40
C ALA A 39 -19.42 -3.69 -7.05
N CYS A 40 -20.52 -4.42 -7.23
CA CYS A 40 -20.50 -5.67 -7.99
C CYS A 40 -20.24 -5.41 -9.48
N GLU A 41 -19.77 -6.42 -10.20
CA GLU A 41 -19.54 -6.32 -11.64
C GLU A 41 -20.77 -5.78 -12.39
N GLY A 42 -20.55 -4.80 -13.27
CA GLY A 42 -21.59 -4.08 -13.99
C GLY A 42 -22.20 -2.88 -13.23
N ARG A 43 -21.74 -2.57 -12.02
CA ARG A 43 -22.22 -1.41 -11.25
C ARG A 43 -21.11 -0.37 -11.01
N PRO A 44 -21.46 0.93 -10.88
CA PRO A 44 -20.52 1.96 -10.48
C PRO A 44 -20.26 1.95 -8.96
N ALA A 45 -19.01 2.19 -8.55
CA ALA A 45 -18.64 2.39 -7.14
C ALA A 45 -18.59 3.88 -6.80
N SER A 46 -19.60 4.39 -6.11
CA SER A 46 -19.69 5.80 -5.77
C SER A 46 -18.74 6.18 -4.62
N MET A 47 -17.86 7.13 -4.86
CA MET A 47 -17.02 7.76 -3.83
C MET A 47 -17.27 9.26 -3.85
N SER A 48 -17.48 9.86 -2.67
CA SER A 48 -17.79 11.28 -2.55
C SER A 48 -17.27 11.84 -1.24
N CYS A 49 -16.85 13.10 -1.32
CA CYS A 49 -16.34 13.88 -0.19
C CYS A 49 -17.19 15.14 0.06
N PRO A 50 -17.22 15.64 1.30
CA PRO A 50 -17.83 16.93 1.62
C PRO A 50 -17.23 18.09 0.83
N SER A 51 -17.94 19.22 0.81
CA SER A 51 -17.46 20.47 0.20
C SER A 51 -16.10 20.90 0.76
N GLY A 52 -15.20 21.35 -0.12
CA GLY A 52 -13.83 21.73 0.24
C GLY A 52 -12.83 20.57 0.34
N GLN A 53 -13.29 19.33 0.18
CA GLN A 53 -12.44 18.14 0.18
C GLN A 53 -12.49 17.39 -1.15
N THR A 54 -11.48 16.59 -1.39
CA THR A 54 -11.30 15.77 -2.59
C THR A 54 -10.99 14.34 -2.20
N VAL A 55 -11.39 13.40 -3.04
CA VAL A 55 -11.11 11.97 -2.89
C VAL A 55 -9.61 11.74 -3.07
N SER A 56 -9.03 10.98 -2.15
CA SER A 56 -7.69 10.42 -2.23
C SER A 56 -7.79 8.91 -2.05
N VAL A 57 -7.59 8.15 -3.10
CA VAL A 57 -7.74 6.69 -3.10
C VAL A 57 -6.51 6.05 -2.43
N ILE A 58 -6.77 5.19 -1.45
CA ILE A 58 -5.75 4.48 -0.68
C ILE A 58 -5.46 3.12 -1.32
N SER A 59 -6.51 2.36 -1.60
CA SER A 59 -6.44 1.03 -2.19
C SER A 59 -7.64 0.81 -3.12
N ALA A 60 -7.45 -0.05 -4.12
CA ALA A 60 -8.54 -0.55 -4.93
C ALA A 60 -8.19 -1.93 -5.48
N SER A 61 -9.20 -2.80 -5.58
CA SER A 61 -9.08 -4.14 -6.11
C SER A 61 -10.35 -4.51 -6.88
N TYR A 62 -10.20 -4.78 -8.18
CA TYR A 62 -11.23 -5.38 -9.02
C TYR A 62 -10.93 -6.87 -9.18
N GLY A 63 -11.87 -7.73 -8.77
CA GLY A 63 -11.67 -9.17 -8.77
C GLY A 63 -12.63 -9.88 -7.82
N ARG A 64 -12.17 -10.93 -7.16
CA ARG A 64 -12.92 -11.66 -6.13
C ARG A 64 -11.96 -12.22 -5.09
N HIS A 65 -12.25 -11.90 -3.82
CA HIS A 65 -11.48 -12.30 -2.65
C HIS A 65 -12.24 -13.26 -1.72
N ASN A 66 -13.56 -13.38 -1.89
CA ASN A 66 -14.40 -14.27 -1.10
C ASN A 66 -15.72 -14.61 -1.84
N ALA A 67 -16.47 -15.58 -1.31
CA ALA A 67 -17.75 -16.04 -1.90
C ALA A 67 -18.98 -15.19 -1.52
N HIS A 68 -18.93 -14.42 -0.43
CA HIS A 68 -20.10 -13.77 0.17
C HIS A 68 -20.33 -12.35 -0.35
N THR A 69 -19.25 -11.65 -0.69
CA THR A 69 -19.28 -10.34 -1.32
C THR A 69 -19.79 -10.48 -2.76
N CYS A 70 -20.85 -9.73 -3.09
CA CYS A 70 -21.56 -9.83 -4.37
C CYS A 70 -21.92 -11.28 -4.71
N PRO A 71 -22.90 -11.88 -4.01
CA PRO A 71 -23.29 -13.28 -4.16
C PRO A 71 -23.63 -13.61 -5.61
N HIS A 72 -23.05 -14.71 -6.11
CA HIS A 72 -23.27 -15.19 -7.48
C HIS A 72 -22.97 -16.70 -7.56
N SER A 73 -23.41 -17.38 -8.62
CA SER A 73 -23.06 -18.79 -8.86
C SER A 73 -21.59 -18.98 -9.26
N ALA A 74 -21.02 -17.97 -9.92
CA ALA A 74 -19.66 -17.97 -10.47
C ALA A 74 -18.60 -17.43 -9.48
N VAL A 75 -18.33 -18.18 -8.41
CA VAL A 75 -17.42 -17.78 -7.30
C VAL A 75 -16.21 -18.72 -7.12
N SER A 76 -15.86 -19.48 -8.15
CA SER A 76 -14.83 -20.51 -8.11
C SER A 76 -13.43 -19.97 -7.81
N ASN A 77 -13.08 -18.78 -8.30
CA ASN A 77 -11.80 -18.14 -8.03
C ASN A 77 -11.93 -17.00 -7.01
N GLN A 78 -11.48 -17.24 -5.78
CA GLN A 78 -11.46 -16.26 -4.68
C GLN A 78 -10.08 -15.64 -4.44
N ASN A 79 -9.10 -15.91 -5.30
CA ASN A 79 -7.79 -15.26 -5.25
C ASN A 79 -7.56 -14.48 -6.55
N CYS A 80 -8.59 -13.75 -6.98
CA CYS A 80 -8.61 -13.02 -8.23
C CYS A 80 -8.52 -11.52 -7.99
N HIS A 81 -7.57 -10.86 -8.65
CA HIS A 81 -7.42 -9.42 -8.59
C HIS A 81 -6.70 -8.89 -9.83
N ALA A 82 -7.16 -7.74 -10.35
CA ALA A 82 -6.47 -7.03 -11.41
C ALA A 82 -5.36 -6.12 -10.82
N SER A 83 -4.15 -6.23 -11.34
CA SER A 83 -2.98 -5.49 -10.85
C SER A 83 -3.06 -3.97 -11.07
N ASN A 84 -3.80 -3.54 -12.09
CA ASN A 84 -4.02 -2.14 -12.48
C ASN A 84 -5.18 -1.46 -11.72
N SER A 85 -5.87 -2.16 -10.81
CA SER A 85 -7.08 -1.67 -10.14
C SER A 85 -6.86 -0.31 -9.46
N LEU A 86 -5.79 -0.20 -8.68
CA LEU A 86 -5.45 1.02 -7.93
C LEU A 86 -5.19 2.20 -8.87
N GLU A 87 -4.36 1.99 -9.89
CA GLU A 87 -4.00 3.05 -10.85
C GLU A 87 -5.22 3.56 -11.60
N LYS A 88 -6.09 2.67 -12.07
CA LYS A 88 -7.32 3.03 -12.79
C LYS A 88 -8.27 3.82 -11.90
N VAL A 89 -8.50 3.38 -10.66
CA VAL A 89 -9.38 4.10 -9.73
C VAL A 89 -8.79 5.47 -9.36
N LYS A 90 -7.49 5.53 -9.06
CA LYS A 90 -6.78 6.80 -8.81
C LYS A 90 -6.93 7.78 -9.97
N SER A 91 -6.67 7.34 -11.19
CA SER A 91 -6.78 8.19 -12.39
C SER A 91 -8.17 8.79 -12.59
N GLN A 92 -9.22 8.09 -12.14
CA GLN A 92 -10.60 8.53 -12.27
C GLN A 92 -11.08 9.38 -11.08
N CYS A 93 -10.49 9.20 -9.89
CA CYS A 93 -11.06 9.71 -8.64
C CYS A 93 -10.18 10.70 -7.88
N ASP A 94 -8.85 10.55 -7.94
CA ASP A 94 -7.95 11.39 -7.16
C ASP A 94 -8.15 12.87 -7.53
N GLY A 95 -8.26 13.72 -6.52
CA GLY A 95 -8.46 15.17 -6.69
C GLY A 95 -9.88 15.58 -7.09
N ARG A 96 -10.82 14.64 -7.26
CA ARG A 96 -12.24 14.96 -7.51
C ARG A 96 -13.04 14.96 -6.22
N ARG A 97 -14.08 15.80 -6.14
CA ARG A 97 -15.02 15.78 -5.01
C ARG A 97 -15.90 14.53 -5.00
N SER A 98 -16.28 14.07 -6.18
CA SER A 98 -17.05 12.84 -6.39
C SER A 98 -16.58 12.13 -7.66
N CYS A 99 -16.61 10.80 -7.62
CA CYS A 99 -16.31 9.95 -8.77
C CYS A 99 -17.10 8.64 -8.66
N SER A 100 -17.25 7.92 -9.77
CA SER A 100 -17.99 6.66 -9.81
C SER A 100 -17.40 5.69 -10.82
N PRO A 101 -16.20 5.12 -10.57
CA PRO A 101 -15.59 4.15 -11.45
C PRO A 101 -16.50 2.95 -11.67
N HIS A 102 -16.62 2.53 -12.92
CA HIS A 102 -17.48 1.42 -13.30
C HIS A 102 -16.77 0.08 -13.13
N ALA A 103 -17.31 -0.82 -12.30
CA ALA A 103 -16.76 -2.14 -12.03
C ALA A 103 -17.00 -3.09 -13.22
N SER A 104 -16.25 -2.92 -14.29
CA SER A 104 -16.39 -3.74 -15.50
C SER A 104 -15.04 -4.16 -16.08
N HIS A 105 -15.07 -5.27 -16.82
CA HIS A 105 -13.92 -5.76 -17.56
C HIS A 105 -13.42 -4.76 -18.62
N HIS A 106 -14.27 -3.86 -19.13
CA HIS A 106 -13.85 -2.77 -20.00
C HIS A 106 -12.90 -1.78 -19.31
N THR A 107 -13.10 -1.52 -18.02
CA THR A 107 -12.30 -0.56 -17.24
C THR A 107 -11.00 -1.19 -16.74
N PHE A 108 -11.09 -2.42 -16.25
CA PHE A 108 -10.01 -3.07 -15.49
C PHE A 108 -9.37 -4.27 -16.21
N GLY A 109 -9.97 -4.76 -17.31
CA GLY A 109 -9.66 -6.06 -17.90
C GLY A 109 -10.39 -7.21 -17.20
N ASP A 110 -10.20 -8.43 -17.68
CA ASP A 110 -10.75 -9.65 -17.05
C ASP A 110 -9.64 -10.50 -16.40
N PRO A 111 -9.33 -10.28 -15.11
CA PRO A 111 -8.27 -11.01 -14.41
C PRO A 111 -8.60 -12.49 -14.13
N CYS A 112 -9.87 -12.89 -14.20
CA CYS A 112 -10.32 -14.25 -13.96
C CYS A 112 -11.62 -14.54 -14.72
N GLY A 113 -11.48 -14.91 -15.98
CA GLY A 113 -12.60 -15.29 -16.85
C GLY A 113 -13.49 -16.36 -16.22
N GLY A 114 -14.80 -16.17 -16.32
CA GLY A 114 -15.80 -17.08 -15.74
C GLY A 114 -16.01 -16.93 -14.23
N THR A 115 -15.38 -15.94 -13.58
CA THR A 115 -15.68 -15.56 -12.19
C THR A 115 -16.37 -14.19 -12.17
N TYR A 116 -17.49 -14.09 -11.43
CA TYR A 116 -18.18 -12.83 -11.23
C TYR A 116 -17.36 -11.95 -10.28
N LYS A 117 -17.04 -10.73 -10.67
CA LYS A 117 -16.10 -9.88 -9.92
C LYS A 117 -16.83 -8.77 -9.16
N TYR A 118 -16.07 -8.03 -8.36
CA TYR A 118 -16.48 -6.79 -7.72
C TYR A 118 -15.28 -5.86 -7.58
N LEU A 119 -15.56 -4.56 -7.56
CA LEU A 119 -14.60 -3.52 -7.20
C LEU A 119 -14.76 -3.21 -5.71
N GLU A 120 -13.67 -3.32 -4.97
CA GLU A 120 -13.55 -2.83 -3.59
C GLU A 120 -12.47 -1.75 -3.57
N ALA A 121 -12.80 -0.55 -3.08
CA ALA A 121 -11.88 0.56 -2.96
C ALA A 121 -11.96 1.19 -1.58
N ALA A 122 -10.84 1.66 -1.05
CA ALA A 122 -10.78 2.49 0.15
C ALA A 122 -10.22 3.85 -0.20
N TYR A 123 -10.85 4.90 0.33
CA TYR A 123 -10.46 6.28 0.07
C TYR A 123 -10.57 7.14 1.33
N THR A 124 -9.84 8.25 1.34
CA THR A 124 -10.01 9.33 2.32
C THR A 124 -10.43 10.61 1.62
N CYS A 125 -11.00 11.53 2.39
CA CYS A 125 -11.25 12.88 1.95
C CYS A 125 -10.16 13.80 2.48
N VAL A 126 -9.48 14.51 1.58
CA VAL A 126 -8.39 15.44 1.89
C VAL A 126 -8.75 16.84 1.43
N SER A 127 -8.42 17.85 2.22
CA SER A 127 -8.61 19.25 1.82
C SER A 127 -7.80 19.55 0.56
N ALA A 128 -8.39 20.24 -0.42
CA ALA A 128 -7.74 20.54 -1.70
C ALA A 128 -6.43 21.36 -1.57
N SER A 129 -6.22 22.00 -0.42
CA SER A 129 -4.98 22.70 -0.07
C SER A 129 -3.82 21.78 0.32
N ALA A 130 -4.05 20.49 0.55
CA ALA A 130 -3.02 19.50 0.88
C ALA A 130 -2.48 18.74 -0.34
N SER A 131 -3.16 18.80 -1.49
CA SER A 131 -2.79 18.09 -2.72
C SER A 131 -1.96 18.93 -3.71
N ALA A 132 -1.70 20.20 -3.40
CA ALA A 132 -0.81 21.08 -4.17
C ALA A 132 0.38 21.55 -3.32
N GLY A 133 1.52 20.87 -3.43
CA GLY A 133 2.82 21.42 -3.03
C GLY A 133 3.51 20.73 -1.86
N LEU A 134 4.11 19.56 -2.10
CA LEU A 134 5.49 19.37 -1.66
C LEU A 134 6.37 19.85 -2.82
N GLY A 135 6.59 21.16 -2.83
CA GLY A 135 7.44 21.83 -3.80
C GLY A 135 8.86 21.27 -3.78
N SER A 136 9.41 21.07 -4.97
CA SER A 136 10.83 21.02 -5.23
C SER A 136 11.48 22.35 -4.84
N GLY A 137 12.18 22.36 -3.71
CA GLY A 137 13.16 23.37 -3.32
C GLY A 137 14.35 22.66 -2.66
N PRO A 138 15.60 23.05 -2.94
CA PRO A 138 16.76 22.39 -2.39
C PRO A 138 16.87 22.74 -0.90
N LEU A 139 16.60 21.79 0.00
CA LEU A 139 17.03 21.93 1.38
C LEU A 139 18.56 21.78 1.39
N THR A 140 19.25 22.89 1.52
CA THR A 140 20.64 22.91 1.98
C THR A 140 20.66 22.37 3.40
N THR A 141 20.91 21.08 3.57
CA THR A 141 21.07 20.47 4.88
C THR A 141 22.45 20.83 5.43
N ARG A 142 22.54 21.94 6.16
CA ARG A 142 23.58 22.06 7.20
C ARG A 142 23.27 20.98 8.23
N VAL A 143 24.07 19.92 8.24
CA VAL A 143 24.00 18.87 9.26
C VAL A 143 24.57 19.44 10.55
N SER A 144 23.74 20.10 11.34
CA SER A 144 24.08 20.44 12.72
C SER A 144 23.65 19.27 13.61
N TRP A 145 24.63 18.49 14.02
CA TRP A 145 24.49 17.49 15.07
C TRP A 145 24.20 18.18 16.39
N LEU A 146 22.93 18.21 16.82
CA LEU A 146 22.55 18.44 18.21
C LEU A 146 21.34 17.56 18.53
N GLN A 147 21.47 16.85 19.64
CA GLN A 147 20.63 15.74 20.09
C GLN A 147 19.24 16.17 20.60
N THR A 148 18.34 15.19 20.66
CA THR A 148 17.30 14.96 21.68
C THR A 148 15.86 15.45 21.38
N PHE A 149 15.01 14.45 21.08
CA PHE A 149 13.57 14.29 21.31
C PHE A 149 12.57 15.41 20.92
N CYS A 150 11.69 15.10 19.96
CA CYS A 150 10.26 15.34 20.14
C CYS A 150 9.42 14.29 19.39
N LEU A 151 8.26 13.99 19.98
CA LEU A 151 7.37 12.87 19.71
C LEU A 151 6.67 12.88 18.34
N ALA A 152 6.18 11.68 18.00
CA ALA A 152 5.13 11.36 17.02
C ALA A 152 5.55 11.30 15.54
N VAL A 153 6.06 10.13 15.13
CA VAL A 153 5.73 9.58 13.80
C VAL A 153 5.39 8.10 13.97
N ALA A 154 4.14 7.76 13.68
CA ALA A 154 3.67 6.39 13.63
C ALA A 154 4.40 5.62 12.50
N ALA A 155 5.44 4.88 12.87
CA ALA A 155 5.97 3.78 12.10
C ALA A 155 6.35 2.67 13.09
N VAL A 156 5.43 1.73 13.32
CA VAL A 156 5.71 0.53 14.13
C VAL A 156 6.50 -0.44 13.24
N GLY A 157 7.77 -0.14 13.06
CA GLY A 157 8.67 -0.98 12.28
C GLY A 157 10.12 -0.56 12.42
N PHE A 158 10.91 -1.43 13.04
CA PHE A 158 12.37 -1.28 13.10
C PHE A 158 12.98 -2.12 11.98
N ALA A 159 13.90 -1.51 11.22
CA ALA A 159 14.75 -2.19 10.27
C ALA A 159 16.14 -2.35 10.90
N LEU A 160 16.62 -3.58 11.05
CA LEU A 160 17.98 -3.86 11.50
C LEU A 160 18.83 -4.27 10.31
N TYR A 161 19.94 -3.57 10.10
CA TYR A 161 20.96 -3.92 9.12
C TYR A 161 22.21 -4.36 9.89
N GLY A 162 22.52 -5.65 9.86
CA GLY A 162 23.55 -6.22 10.72
C GLY A 162 23.84 -7.70 10.42
N ARG A 163 24.60 -8.33 11.32
CA ARG A 163 24.98 -9.75 11.23
C ARG A 163 23.80 -10.62 11.67
N ALA A 164 23.53 -11.70 10.94
CA ALA A 164 22.51 -12.68 11.32
C ALA A 164 22.95 -13.49 12.54
N ASP A 165 22.21 -13.41 13.64
CA ASP A 165 22.35 -14.31 14.78
C ASP A 165 21.45 -15.54 14.58
N ARG A 166 21.92 -16.75 14.92
CA ARG A 166 21.21 -18.02 14.66
C ARG A 166 19.90 -18.17 15.46
N ARG A 167 19.56 -17.23 16.35
CA ARG A 167 18.43 -17.33 17.28
C ARG A 167 17.13 -16.68 16.80
N ASP A 168 17.14 -15.88 15.74
CA ASP A 168 15.94 -15.19 15.23
C ASP A 168 15.03 -16.06 14.33
N ALA A 169 15.42 -17.30 14.06
CA ALA A 169 14.63 -18.25 13.26
C ALA A 169 13.42 -18.88 14.01
N ALA A 170 13.29 -18.66 15.32
CA ALA A 170 12.39 -19.45 16.17
C ALA A 170 11.09 -18.76 16.63
N LEU A 171 10.82 -17.49 16.32
CA LEU A 171 9.53 -16.86 16.65
C LEU A 171 8.74 -16.56 15.37
N ARG A 172 8.00 -17.58 14.92
CA ARG A 172 6.89 -17.43 13.96
C ARG A 172 5.60 -17.16 14.73
N PRO A 173 5.11 -15.92 14.89
CA PRO A 173 3.69 -15.68 15.08
C PRO A 173 2.96 -15.88 13.74
N ALA A 174 1.85 -16.61 13.77
CA ALA A 174 1.11 -17.12 12.61
C ALA A 174 0.38 -16.06 11.74
N ALA A 175 0.86 -14.82 11.67
CA ALA A 175 0.15 -13.73 10.97
C ALA A 175 1.05 -12.76 10.17
N LEU A 176 2.25 -13.19 9.73
CA LEU A 176 3.05 -12.44 8.76
C LEU A 176 3.07 -13.19 7.42
N ARG A 177 2.36 -12.67 6.41
CA ARG A 177 2.51 -13.11 5.03
C ARG A 177 3.79 -12.47 4.44
N ASP A 178 4.64 -13.34 3.91
CA ASP A 178 5.75 -13.11 2.98
C ASP A 178 6.82 -12.07 3.37
N ALA A 179 7.73 -12.48 4.26
CA ALA A 179 9.09 -11.94 4.25
C ALA A 179 9.81 -12.48 3.00
N ARG A 180 9.89 -11.67 1.93
CA ARG A 180 10.83 -11.94 0.84
C ARG A 180 12.24 -11.65 1.34
N ASP A 181 13.00 -12.71 1.55
CA ASP A 181 14.44 -12.65 1.75
C ASP A 181 15.09 -12.09 0.47
N TYR A 182 15.41 -10.80 0.46
CA TYR A 182 16.22 -10.22 -0.60
C TYR A 182 17.69 -10.53 -0.30
N GLY A 183 18.07 -11.77 -0.59
CA GLY A 183 19.46 -12.18 -0.62
C GLY A 183 20.23 -11.32 -1.60
N ALA A 184 21.30 -10.67 -1.14
CA ALA A 184 22.29 -10.05 -2.00
C ALA A 184 22.94 -11.17 -2.83
N ARG A 185 22.47 -11.37 -4.07
CA ARG A 185 23.19 -12.18 -5.05
C ARG A 185 24.45 -11.42 -5.45
N ARG A 186 25.60 -12.11 -5.40
CA ARG A 186 26.66 -11.91 -6.38
C ARG A 186 26.25 -12.61 -7.68
#